data_AF-A0A957UMK0-F1
#
_entry.id   AF-A0A957UMK0-F1
#
_cell.length_a   1.000
_cell.length_b   1.000
_cell.length_c   1.000
_cell.angle_alpha   90.00
_cell.angle_beta   90.00
_cell.angle_gamma   90.00
#
_symmetry.space_group_name_H-M   'P 1'
#
loop_
_entity.id
_entity.type
_entity.pdbx_description
1 polymer ?
#
loop_
_entity_poly.entity_id
_entity_poly.type
_entity_poly.pdbx_seq_one_letter_code
_entity_poly.pdbx_strand_id
1 'polypeptide(L)'
;MTQQSIVRAAGSRSRRHWFGYLLVAPPFLLMLLLIIYPASLAVIETMLVRRDGIVQFSPQRYIDFFNTPLSVTNLIFTLNLTVLTVALLFAVCFPIALYLRFTHTRLSGTVQLLSLFPMFVPGIITAYALIRFLG
;
A
#
# COMPACT_ATOMS: atom_id res chain seq x y z
N MET A 1 2.51 56.57 -14.95
CA MET A 1 1.62 55.83 -14.03
C MET A 1 1.77 54.32 -14.23
N THR A 2 2.98 53.76 -14.06
CA THR A 2 3.30 52.41 -14.59
C THR A 2 4.24 51.60 -13.69
N GLN A 3 4.23 51.85 -12.37
CA GLN A 3 5.05 51.09 -11.41
C GLN A 3 4.24 50.37 -10.32
N GLN A 4 2.96 50.69 -10.15
CA GLN A 4 2.15 50.11 -9.07
C GLN A 4 1.52 48.74 -9.38
N SER A 5 1.60 48.26 -10.63
CA SER A 5 0.96 46.99 -11.04
C SER A 5 1.83 45.75 -10.80
N ILE A 6 3.16 45.87 -10.69
CA ILE A 6 4.06 44.71 -10.56
C ILE A 6 4.15 44.22 -9.10
N VAL A 7 4.01 45.11 -8.12
CA VAL A 7 4.12 44.76 -6.70
C VAL A 7 2.89 43.99 -6.17
N ARG A 8 1.71 44.16 -6.79
CA ARG A 8 0.47 43.47 -6.36
C ARG A 8 0.37 42.00 -6.79
N ALA A 9 1.16 41.57 -7.79
CA ALA A 9 1.09 40.21 -8.32
C ALA A 9 1.92 39.18 -7.53
N ALA A 10 2.92 39.62 -6.76
CA ALA A 10 3.78 38.73 -5.97
C ALA A 10 3.11 38.22 -4.67
N GLY A 11 2.23 39.03 -4.07
CA GLY A 11 1.54 38.68 -2.82
C GLY A 11 0.40 37.66 -2.97
N SER A 12 -0.23 37.55 -4.14
CA SER A 12 -1.36 36.62 -4.36
C SER A 12 -0.94 35.21 -4.75
N ARG A 13 0.23 35.06 -5.40
CA ARG A 13 0.76 33.75 -5.82
C ARG A 13 1.26 32.93 -4.61
N SER A 14 1.94 33.58 -3.66
CA SER A 14 2.38 32.94 -2.41
C SER A 14 1.18 32.46 -1.59
N ARG A 15 0.18 33.32 -1.36
CA ARG A 15 -1.01 32.99 -0.56
C ARG A 15 -1.78 31.77 -1.10
N ARG A 16 -1.87 31.63 -2.43
CA ARG A 16 -2.53 30.47 -3.08
C ARG A 16 -1.82 29.14 -2.83
N HIS A 17 -0.48 29.13 -2.76
CA HIS A 17 0.28 27.91 -2.45
C HIS A 17 0.08 27.47 -1.01
N TRP A 18 0.06 28.41 -0.06
CA TRP A 18 -0.20 28.11 1.36
C TRP A 18 -1.60 27.54 1.60
N PHE A 19 -2.63 28.03 0.90
CA PHE A 19 -3.97 27.42 0.93
C PHE A 19 -3.99 26.00 0.35
N GLY A 20 -3.20 25.73 -0.70
CA GLY A 20 -3.03 24.37 -1.24
C GLY A 20 -2.42 23.41 -0.22
N TYR A 21 -1.36 23.83 0.48
CA TYR A 21 -0.78 23.04 1.57
C TYR A 21 -1.74 22.84 2.73
N LEU A 22 -2.53 23.86 3.11
CA LEU A 22 -3.52 23.74 4.18
C LEU A 22 -4.66 22.78 3.83
N LEU A 23 -5.03 22.63 2.56
CA LEU A 23 -6.05 21.67 2.11
C LEU A 23 -5.54 20.22 2.10
N VAL A 24 -4.26 20.00 1.81
CA VAL A 24 -3.62 18.67 1.86
C VAL A 24 -3.17 18.29 3.26
N ALA A 25 -2.88 19.27 4.12
CA ALA A 25 -2.34 19.03 5.45
C ALA A 25 -3.23 18.13 6.33
N PRO A 26 -4.58 18.28 6.40
CA PRO A 26 -5.41 17.40 7.22
C PRO A 26 -5.36 15.92 6.83
N PRO A 27 -5.62 15.50 5.57
CA PRO A 27 -5.54 14.08 5.21
C PRO A 27 -4.11 13.53 5.32
N PHE A 28 -3.11 14.35 5.00
CA PHE A 28 -1.71 13.95 5.12
C PHE A 28 -1.28 13.76 6.59
N LEU A 29 -1.69 14.67 7.48
CA LEU A 29 -1.44 14.56 8.92
C LEU A 29 -2.08 13.30 9.51
N LEU A 30 -3.31 12.97 9.09
CA LEU A 30 -3.96 11.72 9.49
C LEU A 30 -3.19 10.50 8.99
N MET A 31 -2.71 10.48 7.74
CA MET A 31 -1.87 9.41 7.21
C MET A 31 -0.57 9.27 8.02
N LEU A 32 0.08 10.39 8.35
CA LEU A 32 1.29 10.40 9.17
C LEU A 32 1.04 9.84 10.56
N LEU A 33 -0.03 10.28 11.24
CA LEU A 33 -0.31 9.90 12.62
C LEU A 33 -0.84 8.46 12.76
N LEU A 34 -1.65 8.00 11.80
CA LEU A 34 -2.34 6.70 11.91
C LEU A 34 -1.61 5.56 11.22
N ILE A 35 -0.77 5.84 10.21
CA ILE A 35 -0.07 4.79 9.45
C ILE A 35 1.44 4.90 9.68
N ILE A 36 2.02 6.07 9.41
CA ILE A 36 3.48 6.23 9.44
C ILE A 36 4.02 6.18 10.87
N TYR A 37 3.36 6.82 11.84
CA TYR A 37 3.76 6.79 13.24
C TYR A 37 3.83 5.37 13.81
N PRO A 38 2.77 4.54 13.80
CA PRO A 38 2.86 3.18 14.34
C PRO A 38 3.83 2.30 13.55
N ALA A 39 3.94 2.46 12.23
CA ALA A 39 4.92 1.73 11.42
C ALA A 39 6.37 2.07 11.82
N SER A 40 6.67 3.36 12.01
CA SER A 40 7.98 3.81 12.46
C SER A 40 8.30 3.36 13.88
N LEU A 41 7.32 3.40 14.78
CA LEU A 41 7.47 2.93 16.15
C LEU A 41 7.78 1.43 16.18
N ALA A 42 7.08 0.62 15.39
CA ALA A 42 7.35 -0.81 15.27
C ALA A 42 8.79 -1.09 14.82
N VAL A 43 9.32 -0.33 13.85
CA VAL A 43 10.72 -0.49 13.38
C VAL A 43 11.73 -0.02 14.42
N ILE A 44 11.44 1.02 15.19
CA ILE A 44 12.32 1.46 16.28
C ILE A 44 12.32 0.42 17.40
N GLU A 45 11.16 -0.08 17.80
CA GLU A 45 11.02 -1.10 18.84
C GLU A 45 11.73 -2.40 18.50
N THR A 46 11.74 -2.84 17.23
CA THR A 46 12.48 -4.03 16.80
C THR A 46 13.99 -3.84 16.93
N MET A 47 14.51 -2.62 16.75
CA MET A 47 15.93 -2.29 16.93
C MET A 47 16.35 -2.13 18.40
N LEU A 48 15.38 -1.93 19.31
CA LEU A 48 15.64 -1.81 20.74
C LEU A 48 15.59 -3.20 21.39
N VAL A 49 16.75 -3.71 21.80
CA VAL A 49 16.87 -4.98 22.52
C VAL A 49 17.02 -4.69 24.01
N ARG A 50 16.20 -5.36 24.83
CA ARG A 50 16.35 -5.30 26.28
C ARG A 50 17.23 -6.44 26.74
N ARG A 51 18.45 -6.12 27.17
CA ARG A 51 19.41 -7.03 27.77
C ARG A 51 19.68 -6.54 29.19
N ASP A 52 19.48 -7.39 30.18
CA ASP A 52 19.79 -7.12 31.59
C ASP A 52 19.16 -5.83 32.14
N GLY A 53 17.91 -5.55 31.73
CA GLY A 53 17.15 -4.37 32.17
C GLY A 53 17.48 -3.07 31.42
N ILE A 54 18.60 -3.01 30.71
CA ILE A 54 19.08 -1.87 29.91
C ILE A 54 18.56 -1.99 28.48
N VAL A 55 18.04 -0.88 27.95
CA VAL A 55 17.64 -0.79 26.54
C VAL A 55 18.88 -0.48 25.71
N GLN A 56 19.27 -1.40 24.84
CA GLN A 56 20.40 -1.22 23.93
C GLN A 56 19.89 -1.21 22.49
N PHE A 57 20.41 -0.28 21.69
CA PHE A 57 20.18 -0.27 20.26
C PHE A 57 21.00 -1.39 19.62
N SER A 58 20.35 -2.41 19.07
CA SER A 58 21.02 -3.56 18.47
C SER A 58 20.19 -4.16 17.32
N PRO A 59 20.80 -4.39 16.14
CA PRO A 59 20.15 -5.03 15.01
C PRO A 59 19.98 -6.56 15.20
N GLN A 60 20.30 -7.10 16.38
CA GLN A 60 20.34 -8.54 16.63
C GLN A 60 19.05 -9.26 16.25
N ARG A 61 17.87 -8.68 16.52
CA ARG A 61 16.58 -9.31 16.15
C ARG A 61 16.42 -9.55 14.64
N TYR A 62 16.99 -8.67 13.81
CA TYR A 62 16.96 -8.84 12.36
C TYR A 62 17.92 -9.95 11.93
N ILE A 63 19.12 -10.01 12.51
CA ILE A 63 20.09 -11.08 12.25
C ILE A 63 19.51 -12.44 12.67
N ASP A 64 18.91 -12.51 13.86
CA ASP A 64 18.28 -13.73 14.39
C ASP A 64 17.10 -14.19 13.51
N PHE A 65 16.34 -13.26 12.92
CA PHE A 65 15.28 -13.60 11.97
C PHE A 65 15.83 -14.35 10.76
N PHE A 66 16.92 -13.88 10.14
CA PHE A 66 17.51 -14.53 8.97
C PHE A 66 18.31 -15.79 9.30
N ASN A 67 18.74 -15.96 10.55
CA ASN A 67 19.41 -17.19 11.00
C ASN A 67 18.41 -18.30 11.37
N THR A 68 17.14 -17.98 11.59
CA THR A 68 16.12 -18.96 11.97
C THR A 68 15.50 -19.61 10.74
N PRO A 69 15.61 -20.94 10.54
CA PRO A 69 15.15 -21.61 9.32
C PRO A 69 13.65 -21.48 9.11
N LEU A 70 12.85 -21.45 10.18
CA LEU A 70 11.40 -21.27 10.11
C LEU A 70 11.02 -19.91 9.51
N SER A 71 11.64 -18.83 9.99
CA SER A 71 11.39 -17.46 9.54
C SER A 71 11.73 -17.28 8.05
N VAL A 72 12.89 -17.77 7.64
CA VAL A 72 13.35 -17.70 6.24
C VAL A 72 12.47 -18.56 5.33
N THR A 73 12.11 -19.77 5.76
CA THR A 73 11.24 -20.66 4.96
C THR A 73 9.87 -20.03 4.74
N ASN A 74 9.26 -19.44 5.77
CA ASN A 74 7.98 -18.75 5.65
C ASN A 74 8.08 -17.54 4.72
N LEU A 75 9.14 -16.73 4.85
CA LEU A 75 9.36 -15.58 3.97
C LEU A 75 9.50 -16.01 2.51
N ILE A 76 10.34 -17.01 2.23
CA ILE A 76 10.55 -17.53 0.87
C ILE A 76 9.26 -18.12 0.32
N PHE A 77 8.49 -18.86 1.12
CA PHE A 77 7.21 -19.40 0.69
C PHE A 77 6.22 -18.30 0.28
N THR A 78 6.05 -17.26 1.11
CA THR A 78 5.20 -16.11 0.79
C THR A 78 5.68 -15.38 -0.46
N LEU A 79 6.98 -15.17 -0.62
CA LEU A 79 7.56 -14.53 -1.80
C LEU A 79 7.33 -15.37 -3.07
N ASN A 80 7.61 -16.67 -3.03
CA ASN A 80 7.41 -17.57 -4.15
C ASN A 80 5.96 -17.61 -4.60
N LEU A 81 5.01 -17.72 -3.65
CA LEU A 81 3.59 -17.66 -3.96
C LEU A 81 3.21 -16.29 -4.54
N THR A 82 3.70 -15.18 -3.99
CA THR A 82 3.40 -13.83 -4.50
C THR A 82 3.88 -13.66 -5.93
N VAL A 83 5.10 -14.11 -6.24
CA VAL A 83 5.65 -14.05 -7.59
C VAL A 83 4.82 -14.91 -8.55
N LEU A 84 4.47 -16.13 -8.14
CA LEU A 84 3.66 -17.04 -8.95
C LEU A 84 2.25 -16.46 -9.20
N THR A 85 1.58 -15.94 -8.18
CA THR A 85 0.24 -15.36 -8.33
C THR A 85 0.27 -14.10 -9.18
N VAL A 86 1.22 -13.19 -8.98
CA VAL A 86 1.37 -12.00 -9.82
C VAL A 86 1.66 -12.37 -11.27
N ALA A 87 2.51 -13.35 -11.52
CA ALA A 87 2.81 -13.82 -12.88
C ALA A 87 1.55 -14.40 -13.56
N LEU A 88 0.78 -15.23 -12.85
CA LEU A 88 -0.48 -15.77 -13.36
C LEU A 88 -1.53 -14.68 -13.59
N LEU A 89 -1.69 -13.74 -12.65
CA LEU A 89 -2.57 -12.58 -12.81
C LEU A 89 -2.17 -11.77 -14.04
N PHE A 90 -0.89 -11.50 -14.24
CA PHE A 90 -0.44 -10.77 -15.42
C PHE A 90 -0.73 -11.57 -16.69
N ALA A 91 -0.38 -12.86 -16.75
CA ALA A 91 -0.60 -13.70 -17.91
C ALA A 91 -2.07 -13.80 -18.33
N VAL A 92 -3.01 -13.79 -17.38
CA VAL A 92 -4.46 -13.92 -17.65
C VAL A 92 -5.16 -12.57 -17.73
N CYS A 93 -4.98 -11.69 -16.76
CA CYS A 93 -5.69 -10.42 -16.68
C CYS A 93 -5.18 -9.39 -17.69
N PHE A 94 -3.90 -9.43 -18.08
CA PHE A 94 -3.38 -8.46 -19.07
C PHE A 94 -4.01 -8.63 -20.46
N PRO A 95 -4.10 -9.84 -21.05
CA PRO A 95 -4.84 -10.04 -22.30
C PRO A 95 -6.32 -9.65 -22.19
N ILE A 96 -6.97 -9.98 -21.06
CA ILE A 96 -8.38 -9.61 -20.83
C ILE A 96 -8.52 -8.08 -20.79
N ALA A 97 -7.68 -7.38 -20.05
CA ALA A 97 -7.70 -5.92 -19.99
C ALA A 97 -7.44 -5.30 -21.36
N LEU A 98 -6.54 -5.88 -22.16
CA LEU A 98 -6.27 -5.44 -23.53
C LEU A 98 -7.49 -5.65 -24.44
N TYR A 99 -8.14 -6.82 -24.35
CA TYR A 99 -9.36 -7.13 -25.10
C TYR A 99 -10.50 -6.17 -24.76
N LEU A 100 -10.73 -5.91 -23.47
CA LEU A 100 -11.74 -4.97 -22.99
C LEU A 100 -11.45 -3.53 -23.41
N ARG A 101 -10.16 -3.14 -23.45
CA ARG A 101 -9.75 -1.80 -23.88
C ARG A 101 -10.13 -1.50 -25.33
N PHE A 102 -10.15 -2.50 -26.20
CA PHE A 102 -10.46 -2.33 -27.62
C PHE A 102 -11.89 -2.71 -28.01
N THR A 103 -12.72 -3.16 -27.07
CA THR A 103 -14.05 -3.71 -27.35
C THR A 103 -15.14 -2.96 -26.56
N HIS A 104 -16.05 -2.27 -27.26
CA HIS A 104 -17.15 -1.50 -26.64
C HIS A 104 -18.47 -2.28 -26.49
N THR A 105 -18.41 -3.61 -26.28
CA THR A 105 -19.61 -4.46 -26.20
C THR A 105 -20.20 -4.50 -24.78
N ARG A 106 -21.49 -4.90 -24.66
CA ARG A 106 -22.15 -5.13 -23.36
C ARG A 106 -21.40 -6.10 -22.44
N LEU A 107 -20.64 -7.03 -23.03
CA LEU A 107 -19.80 -7.98 -22.30
C LEU A 107 -18.72 -7.28 -21.46
N SER A 108 -18.17 -6.16 -21.94
CA SER A 108 -17.18 -5.39 -21.18
C SER A 108 -17.74 -4.86 -19.86
N GLY A 109 -18.99 -4.39 -19.87
CA GLY A 109 -19.66 -3.90 -18.66
C GLY A 109 -19.89 -5.02 -17.64
N THR A 110 -20.29 -6.21 -18.10
CA THR A 110 -20.52 -7.36 -17.21
C THR A 110 -19.22 -7.87 -16.59
N VAL A 111 -18.13 -7.98 -17.36
CA VAL A 111 -16.83 -8.41 -16.82
C VAL A 111 -16.30 -7.40 -15.80
N GLN A 112 -16.49 -6.11 -16.05
CA GLN A 112 -16.08 -5.07 -15.10
C GLN A 112 -16.87 -5.14 -13.80
N LEU A 113 -18.19 -5.34 -13.86
CA LEU A 113 -19.01 -5.54 -12.65
C LEU A 113 -18.60 -6.81 -11.88
N LEU A 114 -18.34 -7.91 -12.59
CA LEU A 114 -17.88 -9.16 -11.98
C LEU A 114 -16.51 -9.00 -11.32
N SER A 115 -15.63 -8.14 -11.85
CA SER A 115 -14.33 -7.83 -11.24
C SER A 115 -14.41 -7.01 -9.95
N LEU A 116 -15.47 -6.22 -9.78
CA LEU A 116 -15.71 -5.43 -8.56
C LEU A 116 -16.40 -6.27 -7.46
N PHE A 117 -17.16 -7.29 -7.85
CA PHE A 117 -17.89 -8.15 -6.90
C PHE A 117 -17.02 -8.71 -5.76
N PRO A 118 -15.80 -9.24 -5.99
CA PRO A 118 -14.93 -9.74 -4.93
C PRO A 118 -14.51 -8.67 -3.92
N MET A 119 -14.48 -7.39 -4.30
CA MET A 119 -14.09 -6.31 -3.40
C MET A 119 -15.12 -6.08 -2.28
N PHE A 120 -16.37 -6.49 -2.51
CA PHE A 120 -17.43 -6.44 -1.49
C PHE A 120 -17.41 -7.66 -0.55
N VAL A 121 -16.73 -8.73 -0.92
CA VAL A 121 -16.69 -9.97 -0.13
C VAL A 121 -15.53 -9.89 0.88
N PRO A 122 -15.80 -9.97 2.20
CA PRO A 122 -14.74 -10.00 3.20
C PRO A 122 -13.81 -11.21 3.02
N GLY A 123 -12.53 -11.04 3.33
CA GLY A 123 -11.51 -12.07 3.11
C GLY A 123 -11.84 -13.44 3.74
N ILE A 124 -12.47 -13.46 4.92
CA ILE A 124 -12.83 -14.70 5.62
C ILE A 124 -13.87 -15.53 4.86
N ILE A 125 -14.84 -14.88 4.20
CA ILE A 125 -15.89 -15.55 3.43
C ILE A 125 -15.28 -16.19 2.17
N THR A 126 -14.37 -15.47 1.52
CA THR A 126 -13.60 -15.99 0.38
C THR A 126 -12.78 -17.21 0.78
N ALA A 127 -12.10 -17.18 1.94
CA ALA A 127 -11.35 -18.32 2.45
C ALA A 127 -12.25 -19.54 2.68
N TYR A 128 -13.40 -19.38 3.34
CA TYR A 128 -14.36 -20.48 3.54
C TYR A 128 -14.95 -21.03 2.24
N ALA A 129 -15.26 -20.15 1.27
CA ALA A 129 -15.74 -20.58 -0.04
C ALA A 129 -14.70 -21.44 -0.77
N LEU A 130 -13.42 -21.06 -0.72
CA LEU A 130 -12.33 -21.84 -1.29
C LEU A 130 -12.12 -23.17 -0.58
N ILE A 131 -12.12 -23.19 0.76
CA ILE A 131 -12.00 -24.43 1.54
C ILE A 131 -13.10 -25.42 1.15
N ARG A 132 -14.36 -24.94 1.05
CA ARG A 132 -15.49 -25.79 0.68
C ARG A 132 -15.50 -26.20 -0.80
N PHE A 133 -14.86 -25.45 -1.67
CA PHE A 133 -14.77 -25.76 -3.10
C PHE A 133 -13.62 -26.72 -3.43
N LEU A 134 -12.50 -26.60 -2.72
CA LEU A 134 -11.28 -27.38 -2.95
C LEU A 134 -11.16 -28.63 -2.05
N GLY A 135 -11.81 -28.64 -0.88
CA GLY A 135 -11.87 -29.75 0.06
C GLY A 135 -13.18 -30.51 0.00
#